data_AF-A0A6G4AGW8-F1
#
_entry.id   AF-A0A6G4AGW8-F1
#
_cell.length_a   1.000
_cell.length_b   1.000
_cell.length_c   1.000
_cell.angle_alpha   90.00
_cell.angle_beta   90.00
_cell.angle_gamma   90.00
#
_symmetry.space_group_name_H-M   'P 1'
#
loop_
_entity.id
_entity.type
_entity.pdbx_description
1 polymer ?
#
loop_
_entity_poly.entity_id
_entity_poly.type
_entity_poly.pdbx_seq_one_letter_code
_entity_poly.pdbx_strand_id
1 'polypeptide(L)'
;MKLPVDDATLASWADLLGLTDEQTTATLAEIEETLRIGYENRPDALRDTSFDQLISDMDADEAALFFLISGLRQSGRAEAAYAVEVRSIFATCQDLQRTS
;
A
#
# COMPACT_ATOMS: atom_id res chain seq x y z
N MET A 1 2.58 -9.43 8.29
CA MET A 1 1.22 -8.94 7.95
C MET A 1 0.53 -9.84 6.92
N LYS A 2 -0.81 -9.86 6.89
CA LYS A 2 -1.61 -10.43 5.77
C LYS A 2 -2.43 -9.31 5.14
N LEU A 3 -2.18 -9.02 3.85
CA LEU A 3 -2.96 -8.06 3.07
C LEU A 3 -4.34 -8.65 2.72
N PRO A 4 -5.35 -7.82 2.36
CA PRO A 4 -6.70 -8.25 1.98
C PRO A 4 -6.75 -8.89 0.57
N VAL A 5 -5.73 -9.68 0.21
CA VAL A 5 -5.60 -10.39 -1.07
C VAL A 5 -5.02 -11.78 -0.85
N ASP A 6 -5.27 -12.70 -1.79
CA ASP A 6 -4.71 -14.05 -1.72
C ASP A 6 -3.25 -14.12 -2.21
N ASP A 7 -2.58 -15.21 -1.86
CA ASP A 7 -1.17 -15.43 -2.17
C ASP A 7 -0.92 -15.48 -3.69
N ALA A 8 -1.90 -15.93 -4.48
CA ALA A 8 -1.80 -16.00 -5.94
C ALA A 8 -1.82 -14.60 -6.59
N THR A 9 -2.65 -13.70 -6.05
CA THR A 9 -2.72 -12.30 -6.45
C THR A 9 -1.42 -11.59 -6.10
N LEU A 10 -0.90 -11.79 -4.88
CA LEU A 10 0.38 -11.23 -4.46
C LEU A 10 1.54 -11.72 -5.34
N ALA A 11 1.59 -13.02 -5.64
CA ALA A 11 2.60 -13.58 -6.54
C ALA A 11 2.51 -12.95 -7.94
N SER A 12 1.30 -12.76 -8.47
CA SER A 12 1.09 -12.13 -9.77
C SER A 12 1.60 -10.68 -9.82
N TRP A 13 1.44 -9.93 -8.74
CA TRP A 13 1.97 -8.56 -8.65
C TRP A 13 3.49 -8.54 -8.54
N ALA A 14 4.07 -9.44 -7.76
CA ALA A 14 5.52 -9.59 -7.66
C ALA A 14 6.14 -9.92 -9.03
N ASP A 15 5.54 -10.88 -9.76
CA ASP A 15 5.95 -11.27 -11.11
C ASP A 15 5.87 -10.09 -12.09
N LEU A 16 4.78 -9.31 -12.04
CA LEU A 16 4.59 -8.14 -12.91
C LEU A 16 5.68 -7.08 -12.70
N LEU A 17 6.15 -6.93 -11.47
CA LEU A 17 7.23 -6.00 -11.12
C LEU A 17 8.63 -6.62 -11.29
N GLY A 18 8.72 -7.94 -11.51
CA GLY A 18 9.97 -8.68 -11.61
C GLY A 18 10.73 -8.72 -10.28
N LEU A 19 10.01 -8.81 -9.16
CA LEU A 19 10.60 -8.85 -7.83
C LEU A 19 11.16 -10.25 -7.53
N THR A 20 12.28 -10.28 -6.81
CA THR A 20 12.73 -11.50 -6.14
C THR A 20 11.88 -11.76 -4.89
N ASP A 21 11.97 -12.96 -4.30
CA ASP A 21 11.34 -13.28 -3.02
C ASP A 21 11.79 -12.33 -1.89
N GLU A 22 13.07 -11.96 -1.90
CA GLU A 22 13.65 -11.02 -0.93
C GLU A 22 13.06 -9.61 -1.12
N GLN A 23 12.96 -9.14 -2.36
CA GLN A 23 12.34 -7.85 -2.67
C GLN A 23 10.85 -7.86 -2.35
N THR A 24 10.13 -8.95 -2.63
CA THR A 24 8.71 -9.10 -2.28
C THR A 24 8.51 -9.06 -0.77
N THR A 25 9.37 -9.73 -0.02
CA THR A 25 9.36 -9.68 1.45
C THR A 25 9.64 -8.28 1.96
N ALA A 26 10.64 -7.59 1.39
CA ALA A 26 10.96 -6.21 1.73
C ALA A 26 9.80 -5.25 1.39
N THR A 27 9.12 -5.45 0.27
CA THR A 27 7.92 -4.70 -0.11
C THR A 27 6.83 -4.85 0.94
N LEU A 28 6.53 -6.08 1.38
CA LEU A 28 5.51 -6.31 2.41
C LEU A 28 5.91 -5.70 3.76
N ALA A 29 7.20 -5.73 4.13
CA ALA A 29 7.70 -5.12 5.35
C ALA A 29 7.58 -3.59 5.32
N GLU A 30 7.93 -2.94 4.19
CA GLU A 30 7.80 -1.49 4.00
C GLU A 30 6.34 -1.03 4.10
N ILE A 31 5.40 -1.81 3.54
CA ILE A 31 3.96 -1.53 3.64
C ILE A 31 3.53 -1.66 5.10
N GLU A 32 3.91 -2.73 5.80
CA GLU A 32 3.56 -2.92 7.21
C GLU A 32 4.09 -1.76 8.08
N GLU A 33 5.33 -1.32 7.86
CA GLU A 33 5.92 -0.18 8.57
C GLU A 33 5.17 1.11 8.29
N THR A 34 4.85 1.39 7.03
CA THR A 34 4.07 2.58 6.63
C THR A 34 2.71 2.60 7.31
N LEU A 35 2.01 1.47 7.33
CA LEU A 35 0.71 1.34 7.99
C LEU A 35 0.84 1.48 9.52
N ARG A 36 1.91 0.95 10.14
CA ARG A 36 2.14 1.12 11.59
C ARG A 36 2.37 2.58 11.96
N ILE A 37 3.13 3.33 11.18
CA ILE A 37 3.32 4.77 11.39
C ILE A 37 1.97 5.49 11.29
N GLY A 38 1.16 5.16 10.28
CA GLY A 38 -0.19 5.71 10.15
C GLY A 38 -1.09 5.37 11.35
N TYR A 39 -1.02 4.13 11.83
CA TYR A 39 -1.74 3.67 13.01
C TYR A 39 -1.32 4.40 14.29
N GLU A 40 -0.03 4.61 14.51
CA GLU A 40 0.49 5.34 15.67
C GLU A 40 0.03 6.80 15.69
N ASN A 41 -0.18 7.39 14.51
CA ASN A 41 -0.61 8.78 14.34
C ASN A 41 -2.10 8.91 13.97
N ARG A 42 -2.90 7.87 14.19
CA ARG A 42 -4.32 7.82 13.80
C ARG A 42 -5.17 8.86 14.54
N PRO A 43 -6.24 9.38 13.92
CA PRO A 43 -7.17 10.29 14.57
C PRO A 43 -7.91 9.62 15.75
N ASP A 44 -8.38 10.43 16.69
CA ASP A 44 -9.06 9.95 17.90
C ASP A 44 -10.26 9.04 17.61
N ALA A 45 -10.98 9.30 16.53
CA ALA A 45 -12.11 8.50 16.07
C ALA A 45 -11.76 7.04 15.74
N LEU A 46 -10.48 6.72 15.49
CA LEU A 46 -9.99 5.38 15.17
C LEU A 46 -9.16 4.77 16.32
N ARG A 47 -9.18 5.36 17.53
CA ARG A 47 -8.35 4.88 18.65
C ARG A 47 -8.69 3.47 19.12
N ASP A 48 -9.96 3.12 19.07
CA ASP A 48 -10.47 1.82 19.52
C ASP A 48 -10.30 0.71 18.46
N THR A 49 -10.01 1.09 17.21
CA THR A 49 -9.71 0.14 16.14
C THR A 49 -8.29 -0.39 16.31
N SER A 50 -8.12 -1.72 16.25
CA SER A 50 -6.79 -2.33 16.28
C SER A 50 -6.07 -2.21 14.93
N PHE A 51 -4.75 -2.38 14.94
CA PHE A 51 -3.96 -2.39 13.71
C PHE A 51 -4.42 -3.47 12.72
N ASP A 52 -4.64 -4.70 13.21
CA ASP A 52 -5.07 -5.82 12.36
C ASP A 52 -6.46 -5.57 11.76
N GLN A 53 -7.33 -4.87 12.50
CA GLN A 53 -8.66 -4.53 12.00
C GLN A 53 -8.59 -3.46 10.90
N LEU A 54 -7.73 -2.45 11.04
CA LEU A 54 -7.50 -1.47 9.98
C LEU A 54 -6.94 -2.11 8.70
N ILE A 55 -6.04 -3.09 8.83
CA ILE A 55 -5.54 -3.83 7.67
C ILE A 55 -6.65 -4.64 7.01
N SER A 56 -7.53 -5.25 7.81
CA SER A 56 -8.66 -6.03 7.28
C SER A 56 -9.74 -5.17 6.63
N ASP A 57 -9.86 -3.90 7.03
CA ASP A 57 -10.81 -2.94 6.47
C ASP A 57 -10.30 -2.28 5.18
N MET A 58 -8.98 -2.36 4.91
CA MET A 58 -8.37 -1.91 3.66
C MET A 58 -8.94 -2.70 2.48
N ASP A 59 -9.24 -2.01 1.39
CA ASP A 59 -9.70 -2.67 0.18
C ASP A 59 -8.53 -3.25 -0.65
N ALA A 60 -8.87 -4.07 -1.64
CA ALA A 60 -7.86 -4.73 -2.48
C ALA A 60 -7.12 -3.74 -3.40
N ASP A 61 -7.75 -2.62 -3.78
CA ASP A 61 -7.17 -1.62 -4.68
C ASP A 61 -6.15 -0.75 -3.93
N GLU A 62 -6.47 -0.37 -2.68
CA GLU A 62 -5.55 0.26 -1.74
C GLU A 62 -4.33 -0.63 -1.48
N ALA A 63 -4.56 -1.92 -1.20
CA ALA A 63 -3.48 -2.89 -1.03
C ALA A 63 -2.61 -3.01 -2.28
N ALA A 64 -3.22 -3.04 -3.47
CA ALA A 64 -2.51 -3.09 -4.75
C ALA A 64 -1.67 -1.83 -4.97
N LEU A 65 -2.18 -0.65 -4.60
CA LEU A 65 -1.47 0.61 -4.75
C LEU A 65 -0.24 0.69 -3.84
N PHE A 66 -0.39 0.31 -2.56
CA PHE A 66 0.75 0.19 -1.64
C PHE A 66 1.80 -0.78 -2.17
N PHE A 67 1.37 -1.94 -2.66
CA PHE A 67 2.26 -2.94 -3.25
C PHE A 67 2.99 -2.43 -4.50
N LEU A 68 2.28 -1.74 -5.40
CA LEU A 68 2.87 -1.16 -6.59
C LEU A 68 3.94 -0.12 -6.26
N ILE A 69 3.65 0.81 -5.36
CA ILE A 69 4.57 1.90 -5.00
C ILE A 69 5.82 1.33 -4.32
N SER A 70 5.66 0.52 -3.26
CA SER A 70 6.80 -0.06 -2.54
C SER A 70 7.56 -1.07 -3.40
N GLY A 71 6.87 -1.91 -4.18
CA GLY A 71 7.49 -2.84 -5.13
C GLY A 71 8.32 -2.14 -6.20
N LEU A 72 7.84 -1.01 -6.74
CA LEU A 72 8.64 -0.19 -7.66
C LEU A 72 9.91 0.33 -7.00
N ARG A 73 9.86 0.79 -5.74
CA ARG A 73 11.06 1.21 -5.00
C ARG A 73 12.04 0.04 -4.81
N GLN A 74 11.55 -1.11 -4.35
CA GLN A 74 12.38 -2.31 -4.13
C GLN A 74 13.01 -2.84 -5.41
N SER A 75 12.34 -2.68 -6.56
CA SER A 75 12.88 -3.01 -7.89
C SER A 75 13.90 -1.99 -8.44
N GLY A 76 14.24 -0.94 -7.68
CA GLY A 76 15.16 0.12 -8.10
C GLY A 76 14.54 1.19 -9.01
N ARG A 77 13.20 1.24 -9.11
CA ARG A 77 12.44 2.18 -9.97
C ARG A 77 11.84 3.31 -9.14
N ALA A 78 12.65 3.98 -8.34
CA ALA A 78 12.21 5.02 -7.41
C ALA A 78 11.47 6.19 -8.08
N GLU A 79 11.90 6.62 -9.27
CA GLU A 79 11.22 7.69 -10.02
C GLU A 79 9.80 7.29 -10.45
N ALA A 80 9.61 6.03 -10.85
CA ALA A 80 8.30 5.51 -11.20
C ALA A 80 7.39 5.41 -9.97
N ALA A 81 7.93 4.96 -8.84
CA ALA A 81 7.19 4.92 -7.57
C ALA A 81 6.69 6.31 -7.18
N TYR A 82 7.58 7.31 -7.24
CA TYR A 82 7.22 8.70 -6.94
C TYR A 82 6.15 9.25 -7.91
N ALA A 83 6.26 8.95 -9.20
CA ALA A 83 5.26 9.37 -10.19
C ALA A 83 3.88 8.77 -9.92
N VAL A 84 3.81 7.50 -9.50
CA VAL A 84 2.56 6.83 -9.11
C VAL A 84 2.00 7.45 -7.84
N GLU A 85 2.82 7.63 -6.81
CA GLU A 85 2.44 8.23 -5.53
C GLU A 85 1.82 9.64 -5.71
N VAL A 86 2.50 10.51 -6.46
CA VAL A 86 2.01 11.86 -6.76
C VAL A 86 0.67 11.83 -7.51
N ARG A 87 0.54 10.97 -8.54
CA ARG A 87 -0.71 10.85 -9.31
C ARG A 87 -1.86 10.36 -8.45
N SER A 88 -1.59 9.46 -7.52
CA SER A 88 -2.59 8.90 -6.61
C SER A 88 -3.17 9.97 -5.69
N ILE A 89 -2.29 10.81 -5.11
CA ILE A 89 -2.71 11.98 -4.31
C ILE A 89 -3.61 12.92 -5.13
N PHE A 90 -3.22 13.22 -6.37
CA PHE A 90 -4.02 14.09 -7.23
C PHE A 90 -5.38 13.50 -7.60
N ALA A 91 -5.46 12.19 -7.85
CA ALA A 91 -6.71 11.50 -8.13
C ALA A 91 -7.67 11.60 -6.93
N THR A 92 -7.20 11.30 -5.73
CA THR A 92 -7.99 11.41 -4.48
C THR A 92 -8.47 12.85 -4.25
N CYS A 93 -7.62 13.86 -4.45
CA CYS A 93 -8.01 15.27 -4.33
C CYS A 93 -9.11 15.67 -5.34
N GLN A 94 -9.05 15.18 -6.57
CA GLN A 94 -10.08 15.46 -7.59
C GLN A 94 -11.43 14.83 -7.24
N ASP A 95 -11.42 13.61 -6.70
CA ASP A 95 -12.66 12.93 -6.29
C ASP A 95 -13.32 13.63 -5.10
N LEU A 96 -12.52 14.10 -4.12
CA LEU A 96 -13.02 14.92 -3.01
C LEU A 96 -13.63 16.24 -3.49
N GLN A 97 -13.06 16.86 -4.53
CA GLN A 97 -13.61 18.08 -5.14
C GLN A 97 -14.89 17.84 -5.94
N ARG A 98 -15.09 16.64 -6.49
CA ARG A 98 -16.32 16.28 -7.24
C ARG A 98 -17.47 15.80 -6.35
N THR A 99 -17.15 15.39 -5.12
CA THR A 99 -18.13 14.88 -4.14
C THR A 99 -18.54 15.91 -3.08
N SER A 100 -17.94 17.11 -3.09
CA SER A 100 -18.37 18.30 -2.32
C SER A 100 -19.30 19.21 -3.12
#